data_AF-A0A1G4R209-F1
#
_entry.id   AF-A0A1G4R209-F1
#
_cell.length_a   1.000
_cell.length_b   1.000
_cell.length_c   1.000
_cell.angle_alpha   90.00
_cell.angle_beta   90.00
_cell.angle_gamma   90.00
#
_symmetry.space_group_name_H-M   'P 1'
#
loop_
_entity.id
_entity.type
_entity.pdbx_description
1 polymer ?
#
loop_
_entity_poly.entity_id
_entity_poly.type
_entity_poly.pdbx_seq_one_letter_code
_entity_poly.pdbx_strand_id
1 'polypeptide(L)'
;MAISNEFKQAVMNKDILEIRLLLKNSLLLDTSFGKYREMLNYVNSSGVNIWIDSKPVDRKEKPWTKDLMNYELTAIVNDFSEDHMQYLQDIISYVYNGRIEQPRNYEINENARSINYDRASRDVLEYGKEMVSDIKQEVQNEVSAIELREKKKKIIKELSQLTKLLKNARIDKSVNISSVDNIAWDYQLYADLKNEAQEIIRICSYLQRRK
;
A
#
# COMPACT_ATOMS: atom_id res chain seq x y z
N MET A 1 -10.58 -24.93 -4.48
CA MET A 1 -10.31 -24.25 -3.18
C MET A 1 -11.20 -23.03 -3.13
N ALA A 2 -11.69 -22.63 -1.95
CA ALA A 2 -12.74 -21.62 -1.84
C ALA A 2 -12.16 -20.19 -1.84
N ILE A 3 -12.84 -19.29 -2.55
CA ILE A 3 -12.68 -17.83 -2.41
C ILE A 3 -12.80 -17.46 -0.93
N SER A 4 -11.86 -16.64 -0.43
CA SER A 4 -11.79 -16.30 0.99
C SER A 4 -13.03 -15.54 1.46
N ASN A 5 -13.38 -15.69 2.73
CA ASN A 5 -14.55 -15.03 3.29
C ASN A 5 -14.38 -13.50 3.30
N GLU A 6 -13.15 -13.02 3.47
CA GLU A 6 -12.80 -11.60 3.41
C GLU A 6 -13.13 -11.02 2.03
N PHE A 7 -12.78 -11.72 0.95
CA PHE A 7 -13.11 -11.28 -0.40
C PHE A 7 -14.62 -11.24 -0.65
N LYS A 8 -15.35 -12.26 -0.17
CA LYS A 8 -16.82 -12.28 -0.30
C LYS A 8 -17.46 -11.10 0.43
N GLN A 9 -16.98 -10.77 1.62
CA GLN A 9 -17.45 -9.62 2.39
C GLN A 9 -17.14 -8.31 1.67
N ALA A 10 -15.93 -8.13 1.14
CA ALA A 10 -15.56 -6.95 0.37
C ALA A 10 -16.47 -6.74 -0.85
N VAL A 11 -16.81 -7.82 -1.57
CA VAL A 11 -17.75 -7.79 -2.71
C VAL A 11 -19.18 -7.46 -2.27
N MET A 12 -19.66 -8.05 -1.17
CA MET A 12 -20.99 -7.74 -0.62
C MET A 12 -21.09 -6.27 -0.18
N ASN A 13 -20.04 -5.74 0.44
CA ASN A 13 -19.97 -4.36 0.91
C ASN A 13 -19.68 -3.35 -0.22
N LYS A 14 -19.41 -3.85 -1.44
CA LYS A 14 -19.00 -3.05 -2.60
C LYS A 14 -17.77 -2.19 -2.33
N ASP A 15 -16.84 -2.69 -1.50
CA ASP A 15 -15.57 -2.00 -1.25
C ASP A 15 -14.62 -2.25 -2.42
N ILE A 16 -14.66 -1.34 -3.39
CA ILE A 16 -13.88 -1.45 -4.63
C ILE A 16 -12.38 -1.46 -4.34
N LEU A 17 -11.91 -0.72 -3.33
CA LEU A 17 -10.48 -0.65 -2.99
C LEU A 17 -10.00 -1.99 -2.41
N GLU A 18 -10.78 -2.55 -1.49
CA GLU A 18 -10.46 -3.83 -0.87
C GLU A 18 -10.49 -4.98 -1.90
N ILE A 19 -11.49 -4.98 -2.80
CA ILE A 19 -11.57 -5.97 -3.89
C ILE A 19 -10.33 -5.88 -4.81
N ARG A 20 -9.92 -4.67 -5.20
CA ARG A 20 -8.74 -4.45 -6.06
C ARG A 20 -7.44 -4.90 -5.38
N LEU A 21 -7.28 -4.60 -4.10
CA LEU A 21 -6.10 -5.00 -3.33
C LEU A 21 -6.01 -6.53 -3.21
N LEU A 22 -7.14 -7.19 -2.91
CA LEU A 22 -7.20 -8.64 -2.80
C LEU A 22 -6.95 -9.33 -4.16
N LEU A 23 -7.48 -8.79 -5.25
CA LEU A 23 -7.19 -9.27 -6.61
C LEU A 23 -5.70 -9.13 -6.95
N LYS A 24 -5.10 -7.97 -6.67
CA LYS A 24 -3.66 -7.75 -6.86
C LYS A 24 -2.84 -8.77 -6.06
N ASN A 25 -3.16 -8.97 -4.78
CA ASN A 25 -2.43 -9.90 -3.92
C ASN A 25 -2.51 -11.34 -4.46
N SER A 26 -3.62 -11.72 -5.08
CA SER A 26 -3.77 -13.05 -5.69
C SER A 26 -2.76 -13.31 -6.82
N LEU A 27 -2.32 -12.28 -7.56
CA LEU A 27 -1.33 -12.40 -8.64
C LEU A 27 0.08 -12.71 -8.12
N LEU A 28 0.40 -12.24 -6.92
CA LEU A 28 1.69 -12.50 -6.26
C LEU A 28 1.72 -13.84 -5.54
N LEU A 29 0.58 -14.25 -5.01
CA LEU A 29 0.42 -15.53 -4.30
C LEU A 29 0.30 -16.72 -5.27
N ASP A 30 -0.16 -16.48 -6.49
CA ASP A 30 -0.40 -17.50 -7.51
C ASP A 30 0.04 -17.02 -8.90
N THR A 31 1.22 -17.46 -9.34
CA THR A 31 1.77 -17.15 -10.66
C THR A 31 1.09 -17.92 -11.79
N SER A 32 0.17 -18.85 -11.50
CA SER A 32 -0.70 -19.50 -12.50
C SER A 32 -1.98 -18.70 -12.82
N PHE A 33 -2.21 -17.62 -12.06
CA PHE A 33 -3.38 -16.74 -12.15
C PHE A 33 -4.73 -17.47 -12.04
N GLY A 34 -4.75 -18.68 -11.45
CA GLY A 34 -5.96 -19.45 -11.23
C GLY A 34 -6.87 -18.75 -10.22
N LYS A 35 -6.31 -18.38 -9.07
CA LYS A 35 -7.06 -17.67 -8.00
C LYS A 35 -7.59 -16.33 -8.45
N TYR A 36 -6.78 -15.58 -9.22
CA TYR A 36 -7.19 -14.30 -9.78
C TYR A 36 -8.44 -14.45 -10.66
N ARG A 37 -8.46 -15.43 -11.57
CA ARG A 37 -9.61 -15.67 -12.46
C ARG A 37 -10.87 -16.07 -11.70
N GLU A 38 -10.74 -16.93 -10.68
CA GLU A 38 -11.87 -17.31 -9.83
C GLU A 38 -12.47 -16.11 -9.09
N MET A 39 -11.61 -15.26 -8.51
CA MET A 39 -12.02 -14.04 -7.81
C MET A 39 -12.66 -13.02 -8.76
N LEU A 40 -12.11 -12.85 -9.96
CA LEU A 40 -12.66 -11.96 -10.98
C LEU A 40 -14.05 -12.42 -11.43
N ASN A 41 -14.22 -13.72 -11.68
CA ASN A 41 -15.52 -14.29 -12.05
C ASN A 41 -16.58 -14.06 -10.97
N TYR A 42 -16.20 -14.18 -9.69
CA TYR A 42 -17.11 -13.93 -8.57
C TYR A 42 -17.57 -12.47 -8.50
N VAL A 43 -16.64 -11.52 -8.69
CA VAL A 43 -16.96 -10.08 -8.74
C VAL A 43 -17.90 -9.77 -9.90
N ASN A 44 -17.59 -10.27 -11.09
CA ASN A 44 -18.40 -10.07 -12.29
C ASN A 44 -19.82 -10.63 -12.10
N SER A 45 -19.94 -11.82 -11.51
CA SER A 45 -21.25 -12.43 -11.20
C SER A 45 -22.06 -11.65 -10.15
N SER A 46 -21.40 -10.85 -9.31
CA SER A 46 -22.01 -10.01 -8.28
C SER A 46 -22.45 -8.64 -8.82
N GLY A 47 -22.17 -8.31 -10.09
CA GLY A 47 -22.53 -7.05 -10.72
C GLY A 47 -21.76 -5.82 -10.22
N VAL A 48 -20.59 -6.02 -9.59
CA VAL A 48 -19.73 -4.94 -9.11
C VAL A 48 -18.73 -4.58 -10.20
N ASN A 49 -18.76 -3.35 -10.69
CA ASN A 49 -17.74 -2.86 -11.62
C ASN A 49 -16.50 -2.41 -10.85
N ILE A 50 -15.39 -3.13 -11.02
CA ILE A 50 -14.09 -2.82 -10.40
C ILE A 50 -13.14 -2.09 -11.34
N TRP A 51 -13.48 -1.97 -12.61
CA TRP A 51 -12.62 -1.39 -13.63
C TRP A 51 -12.68 0.13 -13.62
N ILE A 52 -11.54 0.76 -13.88
CA ILE A 52 -11.42 2.19 -14.14
C ILE A 52 -11.33 2.39 -15.66
N ASP A 53 -11.92 3.46 -16.17
CA ASP A 53 -11.80 3.86 -17.58
C ASP A 53 -10.33 3.85 -18.02
N SER A 54 -10.06 3.16 -19.13
CA SER A 54 -8.70 2.85 -19.56
C SER A 54 -7.94 4.11 -19.96
N LYS A 55 -6.82 4.36 -19.29
CA LYS A 55 -5.73 5.15 -19.89
C LYS A 55 -4.83 4.21 -20.69
N PRO A 56 -4.19 4.69 -21.77
CA PRO A 56 -3.17 3.92 -22.48
C PRO A 56 -2.07 3.49 -21.50
N VAL A 57 -1.79 2.19 -21.44
CA VAL A 57 -0.71 1.64 -20.63
C VAL A 57 0.60 1.84 -21.39
N ASP A 58 1.55 2.55 -20.79
CA ASP A 58 2.89 2.72 -21.35
C ASP A 58 3.70 1.43 -21.18
N ARG A 59 3.63 0.55 -22.17
CA ARG A 59 4.29 -0.76 -22.14
C ARG A 59 5.79 -0.58 -22.38
N LYS A 60 6.59 -0.87 -21.36
CA LYS A 60 8.06 -0.85 -21.49
C LYS A 60 8.55 -2.06 -22.26
N GLU A 61 9.62 -1.86 -23.02
CA GLU A 61 10.30 -2.93 -23.74
C GLU A 61 11.04 -3.88 -22.78
N LYS A 62 11.23 -5.12 -23.24
CA LYS A 62 12.00 -6.15 -22.51
C LYS A 62 13.50 -5.78 -22.48
N PRO A 63 14.26 -6.24 -21.47
CA PRO A 63 13.89 -7.20 -20.43
C PRO A 63 13.15 -6.56 -19.25
N TRP A 64 12.08 -7.22 -18.79
CA TRP A 64 11.37 -6.80 -17.59
C TRP A 64 12.09 -7.27 -16.32
N THR A 65 12.29 -6.37 -15.36
CA THR A 65 12.99 -6.63 -14.10
C THR A 65 12.00 -6.73 -12.93
N LYS A 66 12.47 -7.24 -11.78
CA LYS A 66 11.68 -7.23 -10.54
C LYS A 66 11.32 -5.80 -10.11
N ASP A 67 12.20 -4.83 -10.34
CA ASP A 67 11.94 -3.44 -9.99
C ASP A 67 10.80 -2.86 -10.84
N LEU A 68 10.76 -3.21 -12.14
CA LEU A 68 9.63 -2.87 -13.00
C LEU A 68 8.33 -3.53 -12.51
N MET A 69 8.38 -4.82 -12.19
CA MET A 69 7.22 -5.54 -11.64
C MET A 69 6.68 -4.87 -10.36
N ASN A 70 7.56 -4.50 -9.42
CA ASN A 70 7.18 -3.83 -8.17
C ASN A 70 6.58 -2.44 -8.40
N TYR A 71 7.13 -1.71 -9.38
CA TYR A 71 6.59 -0.43 -9.81
C TYR A 71 5.17 -0.57 -10.36
N GLU A 72 4.96 -1.46 -11.34
CA GLU A 72 3.64 -1.68 -11.94
C GLU A 72 2.62 -2.24 -10.92
N LEU A 73 3.05 -3.09 -9.99
CA LEU A 73 2.22 -3.56 -8.87
C LEU A 73 1.72 -2.41 -7.99
N THR A 74 2.52 -1.37 -7.81
CA THR A 74 2.12 -0.20 -7.02
C THR A 74 1.20 0.72 -7.82
N ALA A 75 1.47 0.87 -9.12
CA ALA A 75 0.68 1.71 -10.02
C ALA A 75 -0.74 1.17 -10.26
N ILE A 76 -0.90 -0.15 -10.39
CA ILE A 76 -2.19 -0.76 -10.77
C ILE A 76 -3.33 -0.54 -9.77
N VAL A 77 -3.02 -0.23 -8.51
CA VAL A 77 -4.05 0.09 -7.51
C VAL A 77 -4.81 1.38 -7.88
N ASN A 78 -4.10 2.34 -8.48
CA ASN A 78 -4.66 3.63 -8.89
C ASN A 78 -5.21 3.62 -10.33
N ASP A 79 -4.63 2.80 -11.21
CA ASP A 79 -5.03 2.65 -12.62
C ASP A 79 -5.46 1.19 -12.90
N PHE A 80 -6.52 0.75 -12.22
CA PHE A 80 -7.05 -0.62 -12.28
C PHE A 80 -7.89 -0.84 -13.54
N SER A 81 -7.21 -0.94 -14.69
CA SER A 81 -7.80 -1.27 -16.00
C SER A 81 -7.47 -2.72 -16.40
N GLU A 82 -8.27 -3.26 -17.32
CA GLU A 82 -8.06 -4.61 -17.84
C GLU A 82 -6.73 -4.73 -18.60
N ASP A 83 -6.40 -3.73 -19.42
CA ASP A 83 -5.15 -3.65 -20.17
C ASP A 83 -3.91 -3.62 -19.26
N HIS A 84 -3.98 -2.87 -18.16
CA HIS A 84 -2.87 -2.76 -17.21
C HIS A 84 -2.71 -4.06 -16.42
N MET A 85 -3.82 -4.71 -16.10
CA MET A 85 -3.80 -6.01 -15.45
C MET A 85 -3.19 -7.10 -16.31
N GLN A 86 -3.52 -7.12 -17.60
CA GLN A 86 -2.90 -8.04 -18.55
C GLN A 86 -1.39 -7.78 -18.67
N TYR A 87 -0.98 -6.50 -18.78
CA TYR A 87 0.43 -6.13 -18.84
C TYR A 87 1.20 -6.56 -17.58
N LEU A 88 0.61 -6.40 -16.40
CA LEU A 88 1.19 -6.87 -15.14
C LEU A 88 1.33 -8.40 -15.10
N GLN A 89 0.32 -9.15 -15.58
CA GLN A 89 0.42 -10.61 -15.69
C GLN A 89 1.54 -11.05 -16.62
N ASP A 90 1.76 -10.33 -17.73
CA ASP A 90 2.86 -10.60 -18.66
C ASP A 90 4.22 -10.38 -17.99
N ILE A 91 4.37 -9.28 -17.22
CA ILE A 91 5.60 -8.98 -16.45
C ILE A 91 5.86 -10.06 -15.40
N ILE A 92 4.85 -10.41 -14.60
CA ILE A 92 4.97 -11.46 -13.58
C ILE A 92 5.37 -12.78 -14.25
N SER A 93 4.69 -13.16 -15.34
CA SER A 93 5.02 -14.37 -16.08
C SER A 93 6.46 -14.36 -16.57
N TYR A 94 6.96 -13.25 -17.12
CA TYR A 94 8.34 -13.14 -17.60
C TYR A 94 9.37 -13.19 -16.46
N VAL A 95 9.14 -12.45 -15.37
CA VAL A 95 10.06 -12.37 -14.22
C VAL A 95 10.17 -13.70 -13.48
N TYR A 96 9.08 -14.48 -13.44
CA TYR A 96 9.06 -15.80 -12.81
C TYR A 96 9.40 -16.94 -13.78
N ASN A 97 9.03 -16.87 -15.07
CA ASN A 97 9.44 -17.86 -16.08
C ASN A 97 10.91 -17.72 -16.48
N GLY A 98 11.51 -16.52 -16.39
CA GLY A 98 12.96 -16.33 -16.57
C GLY A 98 13.81 -16.99 -15.48
N ARG A 99 13.19 -17.49 -14.39
CA ARG A 99 13.85 -18.37 -13.40
C ARG A 99 13.86 -19.86 -13.81
N ILE A 100 13.29 -20.20 -14.96
CA ILE A 100 13.22 -21.59 -15.46
C ILE A 100 14.48 -21.98 -16.28
N GLU A 101 15.34 -21.03 -16.65
CA GLU A 101 16.66 -21.34 -17.22
C GLU A 101 17.74 -21.45 -16.13
N GLN A 102 17.71 -22.59 -15.43
CA GLN A 102 18.83 -23.53 -15.38
C GLN A 102 18.31 -24.90 -14.93
N PRO A 103 18.11 -25.87 -15.84
CA PRO A 103 18.35 -27.24 -15.44
C PRO A 103 19.86 -27.34 -15.19
N ARG A 104 20.28 -27.36 -13.92
CA ARG A 104 21.58 -27.95 -13.59
C ARG A 104 21.55 -29.35 -14.18
N ASN A 105 22.41 -29.62 -15.16
CA ASN A 105 22.66 -30.96 -15.67
C ASN A 105 23.07 -31.85 -14.50
N TYR A 106 22.09 -32.53 -13.90
CA TYR A 106 22.33 -33.78 -13.22
C TYR A 106 22.16 -34.84 -14.30
N GLU A 107 23.28 -35.31 -14.84
CA GLU A 107 23.32 -36.65 -15.38
C GLU A 107 22.80 -37.59 -14.30
N ILE A 108 21.63 -38.17 -14.53
CA ILE A 108 21.07 -39.19 -13.65
C ILE A 108 21.93 -40.43 -13.88
N ASN A 109 23.00 -40.57 -13.09
CA ASN A 109 23.58 -41.86 -12.84
C ASN A 109 22.62 -42.59 -11.88
N GLU A 110 21.90 -43.58 -12.41
CA GLU A 110 20.89 -44.35 -11.69
C GLU A 110 21.42 -45.09 -10.45
N ASN A 111 22.73 -45.06 -10.18
CA ASN A 111 23.35 -45.68 -9.01
C ASN A 111 23.55 -44.75 -7.80
N ALA A 112 23.07 -43.50 -7.81
CA ALA A 112 23.24 -42.56 -6.68
C ALA A 112 21.93 -42.20 -5.96
N ARG A 113 21.05 -43.18 -5.69
CA ARG A 113 19.90 -42.98 -4.79
C ARG A 113 20.32 -43.02 -3.32
N SER A 114 21.00 -41.97 -2.87
CA SER A 114 21.04 -41.57 -1.45
C SER A 114 21.57 -40.13 -1.32
N ILE A 115 20.86 -39.15 -1.90
CA ILE A 115 21.11 -37.73 -1.61
C ILE A 115 20.00 -37.24 -0.67
N ASN A 116 20.46 -36.62 0.41
CA ASN A 116 19.77 -36.39 1.67
C ASN A 116 18.67 -35.30 1.55
N TYR A 117 17.40 -35.70 1.62
CA TYR A 117 16.20 -34.84 1.52
C TYR A 117 16.11 -33.73 2.59
N ASP A 118 16.94 -33.79 3.62
CA ASP A 118 16.95 -32.84 4.74
C ASP A 118 17.63 -31.50 4.43
N ARG A 119 18.52 -31.44 3.43
CA ARG A 119 19.27 -30.20 3.12
C ARG A 119 18.47 -29.28 2.20
N ALA A 120 17.86 -29.82 1.14
CA ALA A 120 17.01 -29.06 0.22
C ALA A 120 15.75 -28.47 0.91
N SER A 121 15.16 -29.19 1.87
CA SER A 121 14.05 -28.67 2.67
C SER A 121 14.47 -27.47 3.54
N ARG A 122 15.72 -27.46 4.01
CA ARG A 122 16.27 -26.39 4.85
C ARG A 122 16.50 -25.10 4.06
N ASP A 123 17.05 -25.21 2.85
CA ASP A 123 17.33 -24.07 1.97
C ASP A 123 16.02 -23.39 1.51
N VAL A 124 14.96 -24.17 1.24
CA VAL A 124 13.62 -23.64 0.90
C VAL A 124 12.97 -22.94 2.11
N LEU A 125 13.14 -23.51 3.31
CA LEU A 125 12.67 -22.90 4.57
C LEU A 125 13.42 -21.60 4.89
N GLU A 126 14.71 -21.54 4.58
CA GLU A 126 15.56 -20.36 4.82
C GLU A 126 15.21 -19.22 3.87
N TYR A 127 15.06 -19.51 2.57
CA TYR A 127 14.57 -18.54 1.58
C TYR A 127 13.17 -17.99 1.92
N GLY A 128 12.27 -18.88 2.38
CA GLY A 128 10.95 -18.47 2.85
C GLY A 128 11.00 -17.54 4.06
N LYS A 129 11.95 -17.75 5.00
CA LYS A 129 12.13 -16.89 6.18
C LYS A 129 12.67 -15.52 5.81
N GLU A 130 13.62 -15.45 4.89
CA GLU A 130 14.19 -14.20 4.37
C GLU A 130 13.12 -13.36 3.66
N MET A 131 12.30 -13.98 2.81
CA MET A 131 11.20 -13.30 2.13
C MET A 131 10.15 -12.75 3.12
N VAL A 132 9.87 -13.51 4.19
CA VAL A 132 8.96 -13.07 5.26
C VAL A 132 9.56 -11.91 6.06
N SER A 133 10.88 -11.89 6.31
CA SER A 133 11.51 -10.75 6.99
C SER A 133 11.48 -9.49 6.14
N ASP A 134 11.71 -9.62 4.83
CA ASP A 134 11.68 -8.49 3.90
C ASP A 134 10.28 -7.89 3.80
N ILE A 135 9.25 -8.74 3.67
CA ILE A 135 7.84 -8.31 3.67
C ILE A 135 7.50 -7.62 5.00
N LYS A 136 7.94 -8.19 6.13
CA LYS A 136 7.67 -7.61 7.46
C LYS A 136 8.33 -6.24 7.61
N GLN A 137 9.53 -6.07 7.07
CA GLN A 137 10.24 -4.80 7.07
C GLN A 137 9.53 -3.75 6.20
N GLU A 138 9.08 -4.14 5.01
CA GLU A 138 8.37 -3.24 4.09
C GLU A 138 7.01 -2.79 4.65
N VAL A 139 6.24 -3.72 5.21
CA VAL A 139 4.97 -3.41 5.90
C VAL A 139 5.22 -2.47 7.07
N GLN A 140 6.29 -2.66 7.85
CA GLN A 140 6.64 -1.77 8.96
C GLN A 140 6.99 -0.35 8.48
N ASN A 141 7.66 -0.23 7.33
CA ASN A 141 8.00 1.04 6.70
C ASN A 141 6.72 1.77 6.23
N GLU A 142 5.81 1.06 5.56
CA GLU A 142 4.54 1.63 5.10
C GLU A 142 3.63 2.06 6.26
N VAL A 143 3.49 1.23 7.29
CA VAL A 143 2.71 1.56 8.50
C VAL A 143 3.28 2.82 9.18
N SER A 144 4.60 2.92 9.26
CA SER A 144 5.26 4.12 9.80
C SER A 144 5.01 5.36 8.94
N ALA A 145 4.98 5.22 7.61
CA ALA A 145 4.68 6.30 6.68
C ALA A 145 3.21 6.75 6.75
N ILE A 146 2.27 5.82 6.89
CA ILE A 146 0.83 6.10 7.08
C ILE A 146 0.62 6.85 8.39
N GLU A 147 1.23 6.37 9.49
CA GLU A 147 1.15 7.02 10.80
C GLU A 147 1.68 8.48 10.74
N LEU A 148 2.76 8.70 9.98
CA LEU A 148 3.34 10.03 9.78
C LEU A 148 2.43 10.94 8.94
N ARG A 149 1.75 10.40 7.92
CA ARG A 149 0.75 11.13 7.12
C ARG A 149 -0.46 11.54 7.96
N GLU A 150 -0.99 10.65 8.78
CA GLU A 150 -2.12 10.95 9.67
C GLU A 150 -1.77 12.01 10.73
N LYS A 151 -0.56 11.94 11.31
CA LYS A 151 -0.11 12.97 12.26
C LYS A 151 0.09 14.33 11.61
N LYS A 152 0.60 14.40 10.37
CA LYS A 152 0.66 15.65 9.58
C LYS A 152 -0.74 16.22 9.33
N LYS A 153 -1.72 15.38 8.97
CA LYS A 153 -3.12 15.82 8.83
C LYS A 153 -3.68 16.39 10.14
N LYS A 154 -3.38 15.76 11.28
CA LYS A 154 -3.79 16.27 12.60
C LYS A 154 -3.21 17.67 12.87
N ILE A 155 -1.92 17.89 12.62
CA ILE A 155 -1.28 19.21 12.76
C ILE A 155 -1.97 20.26 11.89
N ILE A 156 -2.25 19.95 10.62
CA ILE A 156 -2.94 20.89 9.71
C ILE A 156 -4.33 21.24 10.23
N LYS A 157 -5.05 20.26 10.80
CA LYS A 157 -6.35 20.47 11.42
C LYS A 157 -6.25 21.41 12.63
N GLU A 158 -5.32 21.17 13.55
CA GLU A 158 -5.15 22.05 14.73
C GLU A 158 -4.73 23.47 14.32
N LEU A 159 -3.84 23.62 13.34
CA LEU A 159 -3.48 24.93 12.78
C LEU A 159 -4.68 25.65 12.16
N SER A 160 -5.58 24.90 11.49
CA SER A 160 -6.82 25.47 10.97
C SER A 160 -7.76 25.92 12.09
N GLN A 161 -7.83 25.18 13.19
CA GLN A 161 -8.65 25.53 14.36
C GLN A 161 -8.12 26.80 15.04
N LEU A 162 -6.81 26.88 15.30
CA LEU A 162 -6.14 28.09 15.78
C LEU A 162 -6.46 29.30 14.90
N THR A 163 -6.37 29.14 13.58
CA THR A 163 -6.67 30.22 12.62
C THR A 163 -8.13 30.67 12.70
N LYS A 164 -9.07 29.74 12.93
CA LYS A 164 -10.51 30.07 13.11
C LYS A 164 -10.76 30.81 14.42
N LEU A 165 -10.15 30.37 15.52
CA LEU A 165 -10.27 31.04 16.82
C LEU A 165 -9.78 32.49 16.73
N LEU A 166 -8.61 32.71 16.11
CA LEU A 166 -8.06 34.06 15.91
C LEU A 166 -8.92 34.93 15.00
N LYS A 167 -9.54 34.35 13.96
CA LYS A 167 -10.51 35.06 13.10
C LYS A 167 -11.77 35.47 13.85
N ASN A 168 -12.26 34.63 14.74
CA ASN A 168 -13.48 34.86 15.51
C ASN A 168 -13.28 35.88 16.63
N ALA A 169 -12.09 35.89 17.25
CA ALA A 169 -11.71 36.83 18.30
C ALA A 169 -11.28 38.21 17.77
N ARG A 170 -11.41 38.46 16.47
CA ARG A 170 -10.97 39.71 15.84
C ARG A 170 -11.87 40.89 16.26
N ILE A 171 -11.25 41.98 16.70
CA ILE A 171 -11.94 43.19 17.19
C ILE A 171 -12.71 43.88 16.05
N ASP A 172 -12.07 44.03 14.90
CA ASP A 172 -12.68 44.59 13.68
C ASP A 172 -12.47 43.65 12.50
N LYS A 173 -13.57 43.13 11.95
CA LYS A 173 -13.60 42.18 10.82
C LYS A 173 -13.04 42.76 9.52
N SER A 174 -12.78 44.06 9.44
CA SER A 174 -12.16 44.75 8.30
C SER A 174 -10.62 44.85 8.40
N VAL A 175 -10.03 44.82 9.60
CA VAL A 175 -8.57 45.00 9.84
C VAL A 175 -7.75 43.70 9.92
N ASN A 176 -6.75 43.49 9.06
CA ASN A 176 -6.04 42.21 8.93
C ASN A 176 -5.49 41.63 10.27
N ILE A 177 -5.42 40.30 10.38
CA ILE A 177 -4.89 39.54 11.55
C ILE A 177 -3.36 39.66 11.68
N SER A 178 -2.71 40.43 10.80
CA SER A 178 -1.26 40.63 10.83
C SER A 178 -0.73 41.33 12.09
N SER A 179 -1.58 41.91 12.93
CA SER A 179 -1.20 42.44 14.25
C SER A 179 -1.97 41.77 15.38
N VAL A 180 -1.23 41.46 16.46
CA VAL A 180 -1.73 40.90 17.73
C VAL A 180 -2.70 41.85 18.43
N ASP A 181 -2.55 43.15 18.18
CA ASP A 181 -3.37 44.22 18.78
C ASP A 181 -4.81 44.22 18.26
N ASN A 182 -5.08 43.51 17.15
CA ASN A 182 -6.40 43.42 16.53
C ASN A 182 -7.26 42.26 17.08
N ILE A 183 -6.78 41.57 18.11
CA ILE A 183 -7.42 40.40 18.72
C ILE A 183 -7.98 40.79 20.10
N ALA A 184 -9.24 40.46 20.32
CA ALA A 184 -9.89 40.54 21.62
C ALA A 184 -9.40 39.37 22.49
N TRP A 185 -8.39 39.63 23.31
CA TRP A 185 -7.82 38.63 24.20
C TRP A 185 -8.71 38.44 25.43
N ASP A 186 -9.47 37.34 25.45
CA ASP A 186 -10.13 36.86 26.65
C ASP A 186 -9.42 35.63 27.23
N TYR A 187 -9.74 35.31 28.48
CA TYR A 187 -9.12 34.18 29.19
C TYR A 187 -9.41 32.82 28.53
N GLN A 188 -10.59 32.68 27.91
CA GLN A 188 -11.03 31.44 27.29
C GLN A 188 -10.25 31.18 25.98
N LEU A 189 -10.13 32.21 25.13
CA LEU A 189 -9.33 32.20 23.92
C LEU A 189 -7.86 31.88 24.22
N TYR A 190 -7.29 32.49 25.27
CA TYR A 190 -5.93 32.20 25.68
C TYR A 190 -5.76 30.73 26.11
N ALA A 191 -6.70 30.17 26.86
CA ALA A 191 -6.69 28.78 27.26
C ALA A 191 -6.81 27.83 26.05
N ASP A 192 -7.72 28.12 25.12
CA ASP A 192 -7.97 27.30 23.93
C ASP A 192 -6.77 27.33 22.97
N LEU A 193 -6.18 28.52 22.72
CA LEU A 193 -4.96 28.67 21.93
C LEU A 193 -3.78 27.91 22.56
N LYS A 194 -3.64 27.98 23.89
CA LYS A 194 -2.58 27.28 24.63
C LYS A 194 -2.74 25.76 24.51
N ASN A 195 -3.95 25.23 24.65
CA ASN A 195 -4.22 23.80 24.53
C ASN A 195 -3.89 23.27 23.13
N GLU A 196 -4.35 23.95 22.09
CA GLU A 196 -4.08 23.57 20.70
C GLU A 196 -2.58 23.68 20.34
N ALA A 197 -1.90 24.73 20.83
CA ALA A 197 -0.45 24.87 20.66
C ALA A 197 0.32 23.75 21.37
N GLN A 198 -0.10 23.34 22.56
CA GLN A 198 0.52 22.23 23.29
C GLN A 198 0.34 20.89 22.58
N GLU A 199 -0.82 20.62 21.98
CA GLU A 199 -1.04 19.42 21.18
C GLU A 199 -0.15 19.39 19.93
N ILE A 200 0.02 20.53 19.25
CA ILE A 200 0.98 20.63 18.12
C ILE A 200 2.40 20.35 18.59
N ILE A 201 2.86 20.95 19.69
CA ILE A 201 4.20 20.71 20.25
C ILE A 201 4.39 19.23 20.61
N ARG A 202 3.37 18.59 21.20
CA ARG A 202 3.40 17.17 21.55
C ARG A 202 3.57 16.29 20.31
N ILE A 203 2.82 16.56 19.25
CA ILE A 203 2.90 15.81 17.99
C ILE A 203 4.25 16.06 17.31
N CYS A 204 4.74 17.30 17.27
CA CYS A 204 6.04 17.65 16.70
C CYS A 204 7.22 17.01 17.46
N SER A 205 7.19 17.03 18.80
CA SER A 205 8.20 16.39 19.64
C SER A 205 8.25 14.88 19.43
N TYR A 206 7.09 14.25 19.23
CA TYR A 206 6.99 12.84 18.87
C TYR A 206 7.64 12.56 17.49
N LEU A 207 7.38 13.41 16.49
CA LEU A 207 7.95 13.27 15.15
C LEU A 207 9.48 13.45 15.15
N GLN A 208 10.01 14.31 16.01
CA GLN A 208 11.45 14.58 16.11
C GLN A 208 12.24 13.43 16.76
N ARG A 209 11.63 12.64 17.66
CA ARG A 209 12.25 11.46 18.29
C ARG A 209 12.32 10.22 17.39
N ARG A 210 11.69 10.25 16.22
CA ARG A 210 11.64 9.13 15.25
C ARG A 210 12.58 9.30 14.04
N LYS A 211 13.31 10.41 13.95
CA LYS A 211 14.45 10.57 13.02
C LYS A 211 15.70 9.95 13.61
#